data_AF-A0A527G439-F1
#
_entry.id   AF-A0A527G439-F1
#
_cell.length_a   1.000
_cell.length_b   1.000
_cell.length_c   1.000
_cell.angle_alpha   90.00
_cell.angle_beta   90.00
_cell.angle_gamma   90.00
#
_symmetry.space_group_name_H-M   'P 1'
#
loop_
_entity.id
_entity.type
_entity.pdbx_description
1 polymer ?
#
loop_
_entity_poly.entity_id
_entity_poly.type
_entity_poly.pdbx_seq_one_letter_code
_entity_poly.pdbx_strand_id
1 'polypeptide(L)'
;AGGEYFPFTFGPELPGDQRPDDALSACFDQPELSEPIDIVGAPEVELQLSSDRPQANIAVRLCDVHPDGASELISYGVLNLTHRNSQEFPEALVPGETVSARVVLDQCAYRVPAGHHLRVAVS
;
A
#
# COMPACT_ATOMS: atom_id res chain seq x y z
N ALA A 1 -4.29 0.40 10.81
CA ALA A 1 -4.62 1.77 11.29
C ALA A 1 -4.98 2.70 10.12
N GLY A 2 -5.89 2.28 9.23
CA GLY A 2 -6.14 2.97 7.96
C GLY A 2 -7.05 4.21 8.01
N GLY A 3 -7.55 4.60 9.19
CA GLY A 3 -8.54 5.67 9.31
C GLY A 3 -9.92 5.27 8.77
N GLU A 4 -10.82 6.24 8.74
CA GLU A 4 -12.16 6.10 8.16
C GLU A 4 -12.16 6.52 6.69
N TYR A 5 -12.91 5.80 5.86
CA TYR A 5 -13.02 6.12 4.42
C TYR A 5 -13.81 7.42 4.17
N PHE A 6 -14.73 7.77 5.06
CA PHE A 6 -15.51 9.00 4.99
C PHE A 6 -15.58 9.64 6.39
N PRO A 7 -14.54 10.40 6.79
CA PRO A 7 -14.50 11.06 8.08
C PRO A 7 -15.59 12.14 8.14
N PHE A 8 -16.48 12.09 9.14
CA PHE A 8 -17.67 12.94 9.21
C PHE A 8 -17.88 13.63 10.58
N THR A 9 -17.16 13.25 11.63
CA THR A 9 -17.46 13.62 13.02
C THR A 9 -16.21 13.85 13.91
N PHE A 10 -16.44 14.08 15.22
CA PHE A 10 -15.38 14.34 16.20
C PHE A 10 -14.75 13.02 16.68
N GLY A 11 -13.56 12.70 16.20
CA GLY A 11 -12.77 11.52 16.62
C GLY A 11 -11.43 11.41 15.87
N PRO A 12 -10.57 10.42 16.19
CA PRO A 12 -9.39 10.11 15.39
C PRO A 12 -9.81 9.38 14.11
N GLU A 13 -10.36 10.13 13.16
CA GLU A 13 -10.90 9.59 11.91
C GLU A 13 -9.82 9.45 10.81
N LEU A 14 -8.69 10.14 10.99
CA LEU A 14 -7.55 10.05 10.10
C LEU A 14 -6.71 8.80 10.39
N PRO A 15 -5.93 8.32 9.39
CA PRO A 15 -4.99 7.24 9.61
C PRO A 15 -4.07 7.53 10.80
N GLY A 16 -3.87 6.52 11.64
CA GLY A 16 -2.88 6.59 12.70
C GLY A 16 -1.47 6.37 12.16
N ASP A 17 -0.50 6.35 13.06
CA ASP A 17 0.84 5.88 12.73
C ASP A 17 0.79 4.43 12.25
N GLN A 18 1.46 4.18 11.13
CA GLN A 18 1.47 2.91 10.42
C GLN A 18 2.50 1.90 10.98
N ARG A 19 3.39 2.28 11.90
CA ARG A 19 4.39 1.38 12.49
C ARG A 19 3.82 0.03 12.99
N PRO A 20 2.65 -0.05 13.64
CA PRO A 20 2.07 -1.34 14.04
C PRO A 20 1.71 -2.25 12.85
N ASP A 21 1.21 -1.67 11.76
CA ASP A 21 0.89 -2.43 10.54
C ASP A 21 2.18 -2.79 9.78
N ASP A 22 3.17 -1.90 9.76
CA ASP A 22 4.48 -2.15 9.14
C ASP A 22 5.20 -3.34 9.75
N ALA A 23 5.06 -3.55 11.07
CA ALA A 23 5.59 -4.71 11.77
C ALA A 23 4.98 -6.05 11.30
N LEU A 24 3.85 -6.00 10.59
CA LEU A 24 3.13 -7.14 10.02
C LEU A 24 3.16 -7.15 8.48
N SER A 25 3.96 -6.28 7.87
CA SER A 25 4.11 -6.14 6.42
C SER A 25 5.55 -6.42 5.99
N ALA A 26 5.70 -6.85 4.73
CA ALA A 26 6.97 -6.70 4.03
C ALA A 26 7.12 -5.23 3.60
N CYS A 27 8.09 -4.52 4.18
CA CYS A 27 8.34 -3.11 3.90
C CYS A 27 9.55 -2.93 2.97
N PHE A 28 9.37 -2.12 1.93
CA PHE A 28 10.39 -1.76 0.96
C PHE A 28 10.57 -0.25 0.96
N ASP A 29 11.75 0.19 1.38
CA ASP A 29 12.05 1.61 1.55
C ASP A 29 12.99 2.07 0.44
N GLN A 30 12.66 3.20 -0.16
CA GLN A 30 13.63 3.95 -0.94
C GLN A 30 14.71 4.53 0.01
N PRO A 31 15.95 4.74 -0.47
CA PRO A 31 16.90 5.58 0.26
C PRO A 31 16.30 6.94 0.62
N GLU A 32 16.84 7.57 1.66
CA GLU A 32 16.45 8.90 2.10
C GLU A 32 16.43 9.87 0.90
N LEU A 33 15.34 10.60 0.75
CA LEU A 33 15.16 11.50 -0.38
C LEU A 33 16.05 12.73 -0.22
N SER A 34 16.92 12.99 -1.21
CA SER A 34 17.73 14.22 -1.24
C SER A 34 16.92 15.46 -1.65
N GLU A 35 15.80 15.26 -2.33
CA GLU A 35 14.88 16.30 -2.79
C GLU A 35 13.43 15.83 -2.63
N PRO A 36 12.46 16.74 -2.41
CA PRO A 36 11.08 16.34 -2.24
C PRO A 36 10.48 15.78 -3.54
N ILE A 37 9.53 14.86 -3.41
CA ILE A 37 8.78 14.30 -4.55
C ILE A 37 7.28 14.58 -4.40
N ASP A 38 6.63 14.92 -5.51
CA ASP A 38 5.17 15.08 -5.58
C ASP A 38 4.53 13.83 -6.18
N ILE A 39 3.52 13.31 -5.49
CA ILE A 39 2.73 12.15 -5.91
C ILE A 39 1.30 12.62 -6.10
N VAL A 40 0.87 12.72 -7.35
CA VAL A 40 -0.47 13.20 -7.72
C VAL A 40 -1.12 12.22 -8.69
N GLY A 41 -2.30 11.72 -8.34
CA GLY A 41 -3.05 10.73 -9.10
C GLY A 41 -3.27 9.44 -8.32
N ALA A 42 -3.47 8.33 -9.01
CA ALA A 42 -3.53 6.99 -8.42
C ALA A 42 -2.23 6.25 -8.68
N PRO A 43 -1.35 6.09 -7.65
CA PRO A 43 -0.16 5.26 -7.79
C PRO A 43 -0.51 3.82 -8.16
N GLU A 44 0.35 3.18 -8.95
CA GLU A 44 0.23 1.76 -9.30
C GLU A 44 1.45 1.00 -8.79
N VAL A 45 1.21 -0.17 -8.20
CA VAL A 45 2.26 -1.08 -7.75
C VAL A 45 2.12 -2.41 -8.48
N GLU A 46 3.19 -2.81 -9.17
CA GLU A 46 3.30 -4.11 -9.82
C GLU A 46 4.10 -5.06 -8.94
N LEU A 47 3.53 -6.24 -8.67
CA LEU A 47 4.12 -7.24 -7.80
C LEU A 47 4.19 -8.59 -8.51
N GLN A 48 5.26 -9.33 -8.24
CA GLN A 48 5.34 -10.77 -8.51
C GLN A 48 5.32 -11.50 -7.18
N LEU A 49 4.36 -12.40 -7.01
CA LEU A 49 4.15 -13.12 -5.76
C LEU A 49 3.51 -14.48 -6.01
N SER A 50 3.60 -15.36 -5.02
CA SER A 50 2.90 -16.65 -5.02
C SER A 50 2.13 -16.81 -3.73
N SER A 51 1.08 -17.63 -3.77
CA SER A 51 0.25 -17.98 -2.61
C SER A 51 0.23 -19.49 -2.45
N ASP A 52 0.24 -19.98 -1.22
CA ASP A 52 0.04 -21.41 -0.91
C ASP A 52 -1.46 -21.81 -0.91
N ARG A 53 -2.35 -20.82 -1.10
CA ARG A 53 -3.80 -21.00 -1.21
C ARG A 53 -4.34 -20.58 -2.57
N PRO A 54 -5.44 -21.19 -3.04
CA PRO A 54 -6.09 -20.83 -4.31
C PRO A 54 -6.79 -19.46 -4.28
N GLN A 55 -6.95 -18.86 -3.10
CA GLN A 55 -7.50 -17.53 -2.90
C GLN A 55 -6.63 -16.77 -1.90
N ALA A 56 -6.31 -15.53 -2.22
CA ALA A 56 -5.54 -14.64 -1.36
C ALA A 56 -5.89 -13.19 -1.67
N ASN A 57 -5.84 -12.35 -0.64
CA ASN A 57 -5.92 -10.90 -0.75
C ASN A 57 -4.53 -10.33 -0.47
N ILE A 58 -4.21 -9.24 -1.14
CA ILE A 58 -3.03 -8.43 -0.84
C ILE A 58 -3.49 -7.02 -0.51
N ALA A 59 -2.85 -6.42 0.48
CA ALA A 59 -2.97 -5.00 0.77
C ALA A 59 -1.62 -4.32 0.52
N VAL A 60 -1.63 -3.22 -0.21
CA VAL A 60 -0.45 -2.42 -0.52
C VAL A 60 -0.67 -1.02 0.05
N ARG A 61 0.26 -0.56 0.88
CA ARG A 61 0.26 0.78 1.46
C ARG A 61 1.47 1.55 0.95
N LEU A 62 1.25 2.80 0.59
CA LEU A 62 2.28 3.79 0.31
C LEU A 62 2.38 4.71 1.53
N CYS A 63 3.57 4.79 2.12
CA CYS A 63 3.79 5.53 3.36
C CYS A 63 4.94 6.54 3.23
N ASP A 64 4.81 7.67 3.92
CA ASP A 64 5.90 8.60 4.21
C ASP A 64 6.50 8.22 5.56
N VAL A 65 7.78 7.82 5.57
CA VAL A 65 8.52 7.54 6.79
C VAL A 65 9.40 8.73 7.15
N HIS A 66 9.07 9.34 8.29
CA HIS A 66 9.71 10.53 8.82
C HIS A 66 11.11 10.21 9.39
N PRO A 67 12.00 11.21 9.55
CA PRO A 67 13.33 11.02 10.13
C PRO A 67 13.33 10.44 11.55
N ASP A 68 12.24 10.64 12.31
CA ASP A 68 12.06 10.09 13.66
C ASP A 68 11.48 8.65 13.65
N GLY A 69 11.20 8.12 12.46
CA GLY A 69 10.66 6.79 12.20
C GLY A 69 9.14 6.70 12.25
N ALA A 70 8.40 7.78 12.46
CA ALA A 70 6.95 7.77 12.30
C ALA A 70 6.59 7.41 10.84
N SER A 71 5.56 6.58 10.65
CA SER A 71 5.11 6.19 9.32
C SER A 71 3.69 6.70 9.07
N GLU A 72 3.54 7.60 8.12
CA GLU A 72 2.28 8.22 7.75
C GLU A 72 1.72 7.58 6.49
N LEU A 73 0.41 7.28 6.48
CA LEU A 73 -0.24 6.67 5.32
C LEU A 73 -0.51 7.73 4.24
N ILE A 74 0.07 7.56 3.05
CA ILE A 74 -0.20 8.42 1.88
C ILE A 74 -1.43 7.91 1.12
N SER A 75 -1.41 6.63 0.73
CA SER A 75 -2.49 5.97 0.00
C SER A 75 -2.38 4.45 0.16
N TYR A 76 -3.45 3.72 -0.12
CA TYR A 76 -3.43 2.26 -0.13
C TYR A 76 -4.37 1.68 -1.16
N GLY A 77 -4.19 0.39 -1.45
CA GLY A 77 -5.03 -0.41 -2.33
C GLY A 77 -5.10 -1.84 -1.82
N VAL A 78 -6.22 -2.50 -2.07
CA VAL A 78 -6.43 -3.91 -1.72
C VAL A 78 -6.90 -4.64 -2.96
N LEU A 79 -6.30 -5.80 -3.22
CA LEU A 79 -6.66 -6.63 -4.36
C LEU A 79 -6.91 -8.07 -3.90
N ASN A 80 -8.09 -8.59 -4.23
CA ASN A 80 -8.29 -10.04 -4.28
C ASN A 80 -7.57 -10.57 -5.52
N LEU A 81 -6.57 -11.43 -5.32
CA LEU A 81 -5.73 -11.95 -6.40
C LEU A 81 -6.48 -12.84 -7.38
N THR A 82 -7.68 -13.34 -7.04
CA THR A 82 -8.52 -14.01 -8.03
C THR A 82 -9.06 -13.05 -9.09
N HIS A 83 -9.07 -11.75 -8.81
CA HIS A 83 -9.52 -10.69 -9.72
C HIS A 83 -8.37 -10.01 -10.48
N ARG A 84 -7.14 -10.53 -10.38
CA ARG A 84 -5.93 -9.92 -10.97
C ARG A 84 -6.02 -9.69 -12.49
N ASN A 85 -6.79 -10.53 -13.21
CA ASN A 85 -6.96 -10.47 -14.66
C ASN A 85 -8.32 -9.89 -15.09
N SER A 86 -9.36 -10.06 -14.25
CA SER A 86 -10.72 -9.60 -14.54
C SER A 86 -11.54 -9.46 -13.26
N GLN A 87 -12.30 -8.37 -13.16
CA GLN A 87 -13.28 -8.20 -12.09
C GLN A 87 -14.58 -8.97 -12.35
N GLU A 88 -14.89 -9.27 -13.62
CA GLU A 88 -16.11 -9.98 -14.03
C GLU A 88 -15.92 -11.51 -13.97
N PHE A 89 -14.72 -12.00 -14.31
CA PHE A 89 -14.40 -13.43 -14.39
C PHE A 89 -13.23 -13.76 -13.48
N PRO A 90 -13.46 -14.00 -12.17
CA PRO A 90 -12.39 -14.31 -11.24
C PRO A 90 -11.79 -15.70 -11.50
N GLU A 91 -10.46 -15.78 -11.40
CA GLU A 91 -9.66 -16.99 -11.63
C GLU A 91 -8.91 -17.38 -10.36
N ALA A 92 -9.14 -18.60 -9.86
CA ALA A 92 -8.38 -19.12 -8.71
C ALA A 92 -6.87 -19.13 -9.00
N LEU A 93 -6.08 -18.96 -7.94
CA LEU A 93 -4.63 -19.16 -8.01
C LEU A 93 -4.30 -20.64 -8.03
N VAL A 94 -3.22 -21.00 -8.72
CA VAL A 94 -2.58 -22.30 -8.54
C VAL A 94 -1.60 -22.17 -7.37
N PRO A 95 -1.77 -22.93 -6.28
CA PRO A 95 -0.87 -22.85 -5.14
C PRO A 95 0.61 -23.03 -5.54
N GLY A 96 1.46 -22.11 -5.09
CA GLY A 96 2.90 -22.07 -5.37
C GLY A 96 3.30 -21.49 -6.73
N GLU A 97 2.35 -21.21 -7.62
CA GLU A 97 2.65 -20.52 -8.89
C GLU A 97 2.86 -19.02 -8.64
N THR A 98 3.91 -18.46 -9.26
CA THR A 98 4.16 -17.02 -9.22
C THR A 98 3.28 -16.32 -10.25
N VAL A 99 2.53 -15.32 -9.80
CA VAL A 99 1.66 -14.50 -10.64
C VAL A 99 2.06 -13.04 -10.59
N SER A 100 1.77 -12.30 -11.65
CA SER A 100 1.84 -10.84 -11.65
C SER A 100 0.51 -10.24 -11.20
N ALA A 101 0.58 -9.23 -10.34
CA ALA A 101 -0.59 -8.47 -9.89
C ALA A 101 -0.30 -6.98 -9.97
N ARG A 102 -1.25 -6.21 -10.52
CA ARG A 102 -1.22 -4.75 -10.53
C ARG A 102 -2.24 -4.23 -9.51
N VAL A 103 -1.75 -3.52 -8.50
CA VAL A 103 -2.59 -2.88 -7.48
C VAL A 103 -2.60 -1.38 -7.75
N VAL A 104 -3.78 -0.86 -8.09
CA VAL A 104 -4.01 0.59 -8.19
C VAL A 104 -4.40 1.07 -6.80
N LEU A 105 -3.67 2.05 -6.26
CA LEU A 105 -3.97 2.66 -4.97
C LEU A 105 -5.02 3.77 -5.15
N ASP A 106 -5.60 4.23 -4.05
CA ASP A 106 -6.53 5.35 -4.09
C ASP A 106 -5.84 6.66 -4.54
N GLN A 107 -6.64 7.59 -5.05
CA GLN A 107 -6.18 8.89 -5.50
C GLN A 107 -5.54 9.67 -4.36
N CYS A 108 -4.35 10.22 -4.59
CA CYS A 108 -3.67 11.08 -3.63
C CYS A 108 -3.06 12.31 -4.31
N ALA A 109 -2.84 13.36 -3.51
CA ALA A 109 -2.00 14.49 -3.85
C ALA A 109 -1.13 14.78 -2.62
N TYR A 110 0.09 14.27 -2.61
CA TYR A 110 0.99 14.29 -1.45
C TYR A 110 2.40 14.71 -1.87
N ARG A 111 3.10 15.47 -1.02
CA ARG A 111 4.51 15.80 -1.19
C ARG A 111 5.31 15.13 -0.09
N VAL A 112 6.17 14.20 -0.46
CA VAL A 112 7.13 13.59 0.47
C VAL A 112 8.34 14.53 0.59
N PRO A 113 8.69 15.03 1.78
CA PRO A 113 9.80 15.96 1.94
C PRO A 113 11.18 15.32 1.68
N ALA A 114 12.18 16.16 1.41
CA ALA A 114 13.57 15.72 1.52
C ALA A 114 13.89 15.32 2.97
N GLY A 115 14.75 14.33 3.16
CA GLY A 115 15.08 13.75 4.46
C GLY A 115 14.15 12.63 4.92
N HIS A 116 13.06 12.37 4.19
CA HIS A 116 12.12 11.29 4.47
C HIS A 116 12.40 10.07 3.57
N HIS A 117 11.76 8.94 3.89
CA HIS A 117 11.75 7.77 3.02
C HIS A 117 10.34 7.52 2.46
N LEU A 118 10.26 7.20 1.17
CA LEU A 118 9.06 6.61 0.60
C LEU A 118 9.08 5.10 0.84
N ARG A 119 8.03 4.58 1.47
CA ARG A 119 7.85 3.15 1.77
C ARG A 119 6.68 2.55 1.00
N VAL A 120 6.90 1.36 0.45
CA VAL A 120 5.84 0.45 0.02
C VAL A 120 5.76 -0.70 1.02
N ALA A 121 4.61 -0.87 1.67
CA ALA A 121 4.35 -1.96 2.60
C ALA A 121 3.32 -2.92 2.02
N VAL A 122 3.64 -4.22 2.00
CA VAL A 122 2.80 -5.28 1.43
C VAL A 122 2.41 -6.28 2.52
N SER A 123 1.10 -6.58 2.62
CA SER A 123 0.50 -7.53 3.57
C SER A 123 -0.40 -8.54 2.88
#